data_AF-A0A4Y0BDZ9-F1
#
_entry.id   AF-A0A4Y0BDZ9-F1
#
_cell.length_a   1.000
_cell.length_b   1.000
_cell.length_c   1.000
_cell.angle_alpha   90.00
_cell.angle_beta   90.00
_cell.angle_gamma   90.00
#
_symmetry.space_group_name_H-M   'P 1'
#
loop_
_entity.id
_entity.type
_entity.pdbx_description
1 polymer ?
#
loop_
_entity_poly.entity_id
_entity_poly.type
_entity_poly.pdbx_seq_one_letter_code
_entity_poly.pdbx_strand_id
1 'polypeptide(L)' 'MKLLNNVLLKRTSTYLVGIAGCVFFFERGFDMITDVVFESHNKGKLWQDIKHKYEQ' A
#
# COMPACT_ATOMS: atom_id res chain seq x y z
N MET A 1 10.00 21.73 7.65
CA MET A 1 10.54 21.68 6.26
C MET A 1 12.06 21.73 6.16
N LYS A 2 12.80 22.50 6.98
CA LYS A 2 14.28 22.59 6.89
C LYS A 2 14.98 21.23 7.00
N LEU A 3 14.52 20.35 7.90
CA LEU A 3 15.09 19.02 8.11
C LEU A 3 14.85 18.08 6.91
N LEU A 4 13.60 18.01 6.43
CA LEU A 4 13.25 17.25 5.23
C LEU A 4 14.07 17.70 4.01
N ASN A 5 14.20 19.01 3.82
CA ASN A 5 14.99 19.57 2.72
C ASN A 5 16.47 19.18 2.85
N ASN A 6 17.08 19.43 4.01
CA ASN A 6 18.51 19.18 4.21
C ASN A 6 18.89 17.69 4.18
N VAL A 7 17.98 16.80 4.59
CA VAL A 7 18.25 15.36 4.70
C VAL A 7 17.87 14.60 3.44
N LEU A 8 16.72 14.90 2.82
CA LEU A 8 16.17 14.10 1.72
C LEU A 8 16.05 14.86 0.39
N LEU A 9 15.66 16.14 0.38
CA LEU A 9 15.30 16.84 -0.87
C LEU A 9 16.44 17.64 -1.52
N LYS A 10 17.50 17.98 -0.79
CA LYS A 10 18.56 18.91 -1.25
C LYS A 10 19.53 18.29 -2.28
N ARG A 11 19.74 16.98 -2.25
CA ARG A 11 20.64 16.27 -3.18
C ARG A 11 19.85 15.28 -4.02
N THR A 12 19.94 15.39 -5.34
CA THR A 12 19.18 14.53 -6.29
C THR A 12 19.41 13.04 -6.06
N SER A 13 20.64 12.63 -5.73
CA SER A 13 20.94 11.22 -5.43
C SER A 13 20.23 10.71 -4.17
N THR A 14 20.29 11.48 -3.07
CA THR A 14 19.58 11.15 -1.82
C THR A 14 18.07 11.19 -2.00
N TYR A 15 17.58 12.13 -2.79
CA TYR A 15 16.17 12.24 -3.15
C TYR A 15 15.68 11.01 -3.91
N LEU A 16 16.45 10.55 -4.90
CA LEU A 16 16.11 9.36 -5.69
C LEU A 16 16.07 8.10 -4.83
N VAL A 17 17.07 7.90 -3.96
CA VAL A 17 17.07 6.77 -3.01
C VAL A 17 15.89 6.86 -2.05
N GLY A 18 15.58 8.07 -1.55
CA GLY A 18 14.43 8.31 -0.70
C GLY A 18 13.11 7.93 -1.37
N ILE A 19 12.88 8.37 -2.61
CA ILE A 19 11.67 7.99 -3.38
C ILE A 19 11.62 6.49 -3.61
N ALA A 20 12.72 5.87 -4.06
CA ALA A 20 12.74 4.44 -4.34
C ALA A 20 12.40 3.62 -3.08
N GLY A 21 12.97 3.99 -1.93
CA GLY A 21 12.62 3.39 -0.65
C GLY A 21 11.16 3.61 -0.27
N CYS A 22 10.67 4.84 -0.40
CA CYS A 22 9.27 5.16 -0.10
C CYS A 22 8.29 4.36 -0.96
N VAL A 23 8.51 4.27 -2.27
CA VAL A 23 7.64 3.53 -3.20
C VAL A 23 7.58 2.05 -2.82
N PHE A 24 8.71 1.44 -2.50
CA PHE A 24 8.77 0.03 -2.12
C PHE A 24 7.87 -0.30 -0.91
N PHE A 25 7.89 0.56 0.12
CA PHE A 25 7.02 0.35 1.29
C PHE A 25 5.58 0.82 1.05
N PHE A 26 5.41 1.89 0.26
CA PHE A 26 4.10 2.43 -0.07
C PHE A 26 3.26 1.43 -0.85
N GLU A 27 3.81 0.80 -1.89
CA GLU A 27 3.14 -0.23 -2.70
C GLU A 27 2.54 -1.31 -1.81
N ARG A 28 3.37 -1.97 -0.99
CA ARG A 28 2.93 -3.08 -0.14
C ARG A 28 1.87 -2.67 0.90
N GLY A 29 2.01 -1.48 1.47
CA GLY A 29 1.08 -0.96 2.47
C GLY A 29 -0.23 -0.50 1.84
N PHE A 30 -0.16 0.17 0.69
CA PHE A 30 -1.31 0.67 -0.03
C PHE A 30 -2.16 -0.49 -0.55
N ASP A 31 -1.55 -1.51 -1.17
CA ASP A 31 -2.26 -2.70 -1.65
C ASP A 31 -3.06 -3.38 -0.53
N MET A 32 -2.43 -3.60 0.63
CA MET A 32 -3.11 -4.19 1.79
C MET A 32 -4.30 -3.35 2.25
N ILE A 33 -4.13 -2.03 2.32
CA ILE A 33 -5.20 -1.13 2.75
C ILE A 33 -6.34 -1.18 1.74
N THR A 34 -6.04 -1.10 0.44
CA THR A 34 -7.07 -1.13 -0.61
C THR A 34 -7.80 -2.45 -0.66
N ASP A 35 -7.11 -3.57 -0.46
CA ASP A 35 -7.73 -4.89 -0.36
C ASP A 35 -8.70 -4.93 0.82
N VAL A 36 -8.27 -4.51 2.01
CA VAL A 36 -9.15 -4.48 3.19
C VAL A 36 -10.36 -3.57 2.99
N VAL A 37 -10.18 -2.40 2.39
CA VAL A 37 -11.29 -1.48 2.09
C VAL A 37 -12.25 -2.12 1.09
N PHE A 38 -11.73 -2.73 0.02
CA PHE A 38 -12.52 -3.38 -1.00
C PHE A 38 -13.29 -4.59 -0.44
N GLU A 39 -12.63 -5.44 0.34
CA GLU A 39 -13.22 -6.61 0.96
C GLU A 39 -14.29 -6.23 1.97
N SER A 40 -14.01 -5.26 2.83
CA SER A 40 -14.98 -4.76 3.81
C SER A 40 -16.20 -4.15 3.12
N HIS A 41 -16.02 -3.44 2.01
CA HIS A 41 -17.13 -2.83 1.28
C HIS A 41 -17.99 -3.89 0.54
N ASN A 42 -17.37 -4.99 0.09
CA ASN A 42 -18.02 -6.04 -0.67
C ASN A 42 -18.31 -7.31 0.16
N LYS A 43 -18.29 -7.19 1.48
CA LYS A 43 -18.52 -8.30 2.39
C LYS A 43 -19.83 -9.02 2.10
N GLY A 44 -19.77 -10.34 2.01
CA GLY A 44 -20.89 -11.22 1.68
C GLY A 44 -21.13 -11.41 0.17
N LYS A 45 -20.43 -10.66 -0.69
CA LYS A 45 -20.50 -10.79 -2.16
C LYS A 45 -19.29 -11.49 -2.75
N LEU A 46 -18.15 -11.45 -2.06
CA LEU A 46 -16.89 -11.99 -2.57
C LEU A 46 -16.94 -13.51 -2.56
N TRP A 47 -16.21 -14.14 -3.49
CA TRP A 47 -16.13 -15.59 -3.56
C TRP A 47 -15.72 -16.19 -2.21
N GLN A 48 -14.70 -15.63 -1.56
CA GLN A 48 -14.25 -16.06 -0.23
C GLN A 48 -15.35 -16.10 0.83
N ASP A 49 -16.35 -15.22 0.75
CA ASP A 49 -17.48 -15.19 1.69
C ASP A 49 -18.51 -16.28 1.40
N ILE A 50 -18.67 -16.68 0.14
CA ILE A 50 -19.71 -17.64 -0.29
C ILE A 50 -19.17 -19.03 -0.63
N LYS A 51 -17.85 -19.20 -0.69
CA LYS A 51 -17.15 -20.42 -1.11
C LYS A 51 -17.60 -21.65 -0.34
N HIS A 52 -17.80 -21.50 0.97
CA HIS A 52 -18.29 -22.57 1.87
C HIS A 52 -19.66 -23.15 1.48
N LYS A 53 -20.43 -22.46 0.62
CA LYS A 53 -21.72 -22.95 0.12
C LYS A 53 -21.57 -23.94 -1.05
N TYR A 54 -20.39 -24.02 -1.65
CA TYR A 54 -20.15 -24.72 -2.91
C TYR A 54 -19.01 -25.73 -2.83
N GLU A 55 -18.20 -25.69 -1.78
CA GLU A 55 -17.19 -26.72 -1.50
C GLU A 55 -17.83 -27.84 -0.67
N GLN A 56 -17.74 -29.08 -1.17
CA GLN A 56 -18.18 -30.31 -0.48
C GLN A 56 -17.10 -30.80 0.47
#